data_AF-A0A970LSV1-F1
#
_entry.id   AF-A0A970LSV1-F1
#
_cell.length_a   1.000
_cell.length_b   1.000
_cell.length_c   1.000
_cell.angle_alpha   90.00
_cell.angle_beta   90.00
_cell.angle_gamma   90.00
#
_symmetry.space_group_name_H-M   'P 1'
#
loop_
_entity.id
_entity.type
_entity.pdbx_description
1 polymer ?
#
loop_
_entity_poly.entity_id
_entity_poly.type
_entity_poly.pdbx_seq_one_letter_code
_entity_poly.pdbx_strand_id
1 'polypeptide(L)'
;MKNSLSRKFTLAMVVLAVGLILVFALLSQLALDWNFERYLDQVQKQQNRLILETLAELYSESTSWQSIRLATLYVGSTSGAQIRVFDADGNLIVDSLRGMM
;
A
#
# COMPACT_ATOMS: atom_id res chain seq x y z
N MET A 1 4.87 23.87 55.98
CA MET A 1 5.04 24.43 54.62
C MET A 1 5.96 23.62 53.69
N LYS A 2 6.91 22.81 54.21
CA LYS A 2 7.86 21.99 53.42
C LYS A 2 7.20 20.97 52.46
N ASN A 3 6.05 20.40 52.85
CA ASN A 3 5.32 19.41 52.05
C ASN A 3 4.57 20.01 50.84
N SER A 4 4.31 21.33 50.84
CA SER A 4 3.59 21.99 49.73
C SER A 4 4.48 22.16 48.50
N LEU A 5 5.76 22.47 48.71
CA LEU A 5 6.71 22.67 47.61
C LEU A 5 7.02 21.34 46.90
N SER A 6 7.32 20.29 47.68
CA SER A 6 7.56 18.95 47.15
C SER A 6 6.36 18.42 46.37
N ARG A 7 5.13 18.59 46.88
CA ARG A 7 3.90 18.16 46.18
C ARG A 7 3.68 18.89 44.85
N LYS A 8 4.01 20.18 44.76
CA LYS A 8 3.95 20.96 43.50
C LYS A 8 4.98 20.46 42.49
N PHE A 9 6.20 20.17 42.93
CA PHE A 9 7.24 19.59 42.08
C PHE A 9 6.88 18.19 41.59
N THR A 10 6.35 17.33 42.47
CA THR A 10 5.86 16.00 42.07
C THR A 10 4.73 16.10 41.07
N LEU A 11 3.77 17.01 41.27
CA LEU A 11 2.67 17.23 40.32
C LEU A 11 3.19 17.71 38.96
N ALA A 12 4.12 18.66 38.94
CA ALA A 12 4.75 19.12 37.70
C ALA A 12 5.47 17.99 36.96
N MET A 13 6.20 17.14 37.69
CA MET A 13 6.86 15.97 37.10
C MET A 13 5.88 14.94 36.55
N VAL A 14 4.76 14.70 37.24
CA VAL A 14 3.70 13.80 36.76
C VAL A 14 3.06 14.35 35.49
N VAL A 15 2.71 15.64 35.46
CA VAL A 15 2.13 16.28 34.26
C VAL A 15 3.12 16.24 33.10
N LEU A 16 4.41 16.49 33.36
CA LEU A 16 5.45 16.42 32.34
C LEU A 16 5.61 15.00 31.81
N ALA A 17 5.64 13.99 32.69
CA ALA A 17 5.71 12.59 32.29
C ALA A 17 4.51 12.17 31.44
N VAL A 18 3.29 12.54 31.84
CA VAL A 18 2.08 12.27 31.05
C VAL A 18 2.14 12.99 29.70
N GLY A 19 2.57 14.25 29.68
CA GLY A 19 2.76 15.01 28.45
C GLY A 19 3.74 14.34 27.49
N LEU A 20 4.89 13.86 28.00
CA LEU A 20 5.87 13.12 27.20
C LEU A 20 5.30 11.81 26.65
N ILE A 21 4.53 11.06 27.45
CA ILE A 21 3.88 9.83 26.99
C ILE A 21 2.91 10.12 25.84
N LEU A 22 2.10 11.18 25.96
CA LEU A 22 1.15 11.57 24.92
C LEU A 22 1.86 12.02 23.63
N VAL A 23 2.92 12.84 23.77
CA VAL A 23 3.73 13.25 22.61
C VAL A 23 4.38 12.06 21.94
N PHE A 24 4.94 11.13 22.72
CA PHE A 24 5.56 9.93 22.18
C PHE A 24 4.57 9.01 21.47
N ALA A 25 3.36 8.85 22.04
CA ALA A 25 2.28 8.09 21.42
C ALA A 25 1.86 8.70 20.08
N LEU A 26 1.71 10.03 20.02
CA LEU A 26 1.36 10.74 18.80
C LEU A 26 2.44 10.62 17.72
N LEU A 27 3.71 10.80 18.09
CA LEU A 27 4.84 10.66 17.17
C LEU A 27 4.97 9.22 16.66
N SER A 28 4.78 8.23 17.54
CA SER A 28 4.82 6.82 17.18
C SER A 28 3.70 6.45 16.22
N GLN A 29 2.48 6.92 16.47
CA GLN A 29 1.34 6.73 15.57
C GLN A 29 1.63 7.33 14.19
N LEU A 30 2.10 8.59 14.15
CA LEU A 30 2.43 9.26 12.88
C LEU A 30 3.54 8.52 12.12
N ALA A 31 4.57 8.07 12.82
CA ALA A 31 5.67 7.33 12.22
C ALA A 31 5.22 5.95 11.69
N LEU A 32 4.31 5.27 12.40
CA LEU A 32 3.73 4.01 11.95
C LEU A 32 2.87 4.21 10.71
N ASP A 33 1.99 5.22 10.72
CA ASP A 33 1.12 5.52 9.58
C ASP A 33 1.94 5.83 8.33
N TRP A 34 2.97 6.69 8.44
CA TRP A 34 3.86 7.00 7.33
C TRP A 34 4.64 5.79 6.79
N ASN A 35 5.18 4.96 7.69
CA ASN A 35 5.91 3.77 7.25
C ASN A 35 4.97 2.74 6.63
N PHE A 36 3.75 2.61 7.16
CA PHE A 36 2.74 1.71 6.64
C PHE A 36 2.26 2.15 5.25
N GLU A 37 1.96 3.43 5.04
CA GLU A 37 1.61 3.97 3.72
C GLU A 37 2.73 3.76 2.71
N ARG A 38 3.98 4.06 3.10
CA ARG A 38 5.14 3.85 2.24
C ARG A 38 5.32 2.37 1.90
N TYR A 39 5.13 1.48 2.87
CA TYR A 39 5.19 0.04 2.67
C TYR A 39 4.12 -0.42 1.68
N LEU A 40 2.87 0.02 1.86
CA LEU A 40 1.78 -0.29 0.94
C LEU A 40 2.07 0.19 -0.49
N ASP A 41 2.57 1.41 -0.65
CA ASP A 41 2.97 1.95 -1.96
C ASP A 41 4.08 1.11 -2.61
N GLN A 42 5.10 0.71 -1.84
CA GLN A 42 6.18 -0.14 -2.34
C GLN A 42 5.68 -1.52 -2.76
N VAL A 43 4.85 -2.16 -1.93
CA VAL A 43 4.25 -3.46 -2.23
C VAL A 43 3.37 -3.37 -3.48
N GLN A 44 2.53 -2.35 -3.59
CA GLN A 44 1.67 -2.15 -4.76
C GLN A 44 2.50 -1.94 -6.03
N LYS A 45 3.55 -1.12 -5.98
CA LYS A 45 4.47 -0.92 -7.11
C LYS A 45 5.15 -2.22 -7.53
N GLN A 46 5.61 -3.00 -6.56
CA GLN A 46 6.24 -4.29 -6.84
C GLN A 46 5.26 -5.29 -7.43
N GLN A 47 4.03 -5.38 -6.92
CA GLN A 47 2.98 -6.22 -7.50
C GLN A 47 2.65 -5.81 -8.94
N ASN A 48 2.44 -4.51 -9.19
CA ASN A 48 2.16 -3.99 -10.53
C ASN A 48 3.29 -4.32 -11.50
N ARG A 49 4.55 -4.19 -11.04
CA ARG A 49 5.73 -4.54 -11.84
C ARG A 49 5.75 -6.02 -12.20
N LEU A 50 5.52 -6.91 -11.22
CA LEU A 50 5.48 -8.36 -11.45
C LEU A 50 4.37 -8.76 -12.41
N ILE A 51 3.18 -8.17 -12.28
CA ILE A 51 2.04 -8.38 -13.20
C ILE A 51 2.45 -7.98 -14.62
N LEU A 52 3.06 -6.81 -14.78
CA LEU A 52 3.48 -6.31 -16.09
C LEU A 52 4.58 -7.17 -16.71
N GLU A 53 5.61 -7.54 -15.94
CA GLU A 53 6.69 -8.42 -16.38
C GLU A 53 6.12 -9.79 -16.82
N THR A 54 5.22 -10.38 -16.03
CA THR A 54 4.57 -11.66 -16.36
C THR A 54 3.75 -11.56 -17.66
N LEU A 55 2.93 -10.52 -17.81
CA LEU A 55 2.13 -10.34 -19.03
C LEU A 55 3.00 -10.06 -20.26
N ALA A 56 4.08 -9.29 -20.11
CA ALA A 56 5.02 -9.02 -21.18
C ALA A 56 5.75 -10.30 -21.62
N GLU A 57 6.18 -11.13 -20.68
CA GLU A 57 6.83 -12.40 -20.95
C GLU A 57 5.89 -13.37 -21.67
N LEU A 58 4.65 -13.52 -21.19
CA LEU A 58 3.63 -14.32 -21.86
C LEU A 58 3.31 -13.83 -23.29
N TYR A 59 3.39 -12.53 -23.53
CA TYR A 59 3.18 -11.98 -24.88
C TYR A 59 4.37 -12.31 -25.77
N SER A 60 5.58 -12.20 -25.23
CA SER A 60 6.81 -12.51 -25.98
C SER A 60 6.87 -13.97 -26.41
N GLU A 61 6.38 -14.90 -25.58
CA GLU A 61 6.35 -16.33 -25.90
C GLU A 61 5.21 -16.71 -26.86
N SER A 62 4.02 -16.18 -26.64
CA SER A 62 2.82 -16.60 -27.40
C SER A 62 2.58 -15.78 -28.66
N THR A 63 3.07 -14.53 -28.71
CA THR A 63 2.75 -13.52 -29.74
C THR A 63 1.26 -13.36 -30.03
N SER A 64 0.40 -13.73 -29.06
CA SER A 64 -1.05 -13.84 -29.23
C SER A 64 -1.80 -13.00 -28.22
N TRP A 65 -2.58 -12.04 -28.71
CA TRP A 65 -3.46 -11.22 -27.90
C TRP A 65 -4.54 -12.03 -27.17
N GLN A 66 -4.93 -13.18 -27.72
CA GLN A 66 -5.92 -14.06 -27.08
C GLN A 66 -5.35 -14.71 -25.81
N SER A 67 -4.08 -15.11 -25.84
CA SER A 67 -3.39 -15.66 -24.66
C SER A 67 -3.23 -14.59 -23.58
N ILE A 68 -2.88 -13.36 -23.97
CA ILE A 68 -2.80 -12.21 -23.04
C ILE A 68 -4.14 -11.88 -22.43
N ARG A 69 -5.22 -11.93 -23.20
CA ARG A 69 -6.57 -11.70 -22.68
C ARG A 69 -6.94 -12.70 -21.58
N LEU A 70 -6.67 -13.98 -21.78
CA LEU A 70 -6.93 -15.02 -20.77
C LEU A 70 -6.04 -14.85 -19.53
N ALA A 71 -4.75 -14.62 -19.73
CA ALA A 71 -3.81 -14.39 -18.63
C ALA A 71 -4.19 -13.15 -17.81
N THR A 72 -4.59 -12.07 -18.46
CA THR A 72 -5.00 -10.82 -17.80
C THR A 72 -6.25 -11.02 -16.95
N LEU A 73 -7.23 -11.79 -17.43
CA LEU A 73 -8.42 -12.15 -16.65
C LEU A 73 -8.05 -12.98 -15.43
N TYR A 74 -7.20 -14.00 -15.61
CA TYR A 74 -6.75 -14.86 -14.52
C TYR A 74 -5.95 -14.09 -13.45
N VAL A 75 -4.97 -13.30 -13.87
CA VAL A 75 -4.15 -12.48 -12.96
C VAL A 75 -5.00 -11.43 -12.27
N GLY A 76 -5.94 -10.79 -12.97
CA GLY A 76 -6.90 -9.87 -12.36
C GLY A 76 -7.75 -10.55 -11.28
N SER A 77 -8.22 -11.77 -11.53
CA SER A 77 -9.02 -12.56 -10.57
C SER A 77 -8.27 -12.97 -9.31
N THR A 78 -7.00 -13.32 -9.46
CA THR A 78 -6.17 -13.82 -8.36
C THR A 78 -5.54 -12.68 -7.55
N SER A 79 -5.21 -11.56 -8.20
CA SER A 79 -4.64 -10.38 -7.52
C SER A 79 -5.69 -9.44 -6.92
N GLY A 80 -6.95 -9.54 -7.36
CA GLY A 80 -7.98 -8.55 -7.04
C GLY A 80 -7.75 -7.18 -7.69
N ALA A 81 -6.77 -7.08 -8.61
CA ALA A 81 -6.46 -5.85 -9.32
C ALA A 81 -7.26 -5.74 -10.62
N GLN A 82 -7.70 -4.51 -10.94
CA GLN A 82 -8.18 -4.20 -12.28
C GLN A 82 -6.98 -3.98 -13.20
N ILE A 83 -6.88 -4.80 -14.25
CA ILE A 83 -5.83 -4.76 -15.25
C ILE A 83 -6.46 -4.44 -16.58
N ARG A 84 -6.00 -3.37 -17.22
CA ARG A 84 -6.40 -2.98 -18.57
C ARG A 84 -5.17 -3.02 -19.47
N VAL A 85 -5.25 -3.81 -20.53
CA VAL A 85 -4.18 -3.94 -21.53
C VAL A 85 -4.62 -3.25 -22.80
N PHE A 86 -3.74 -2.40 -23.33
CA PHE A 86 -3.94 -1.67 -24.57
C PHE A 86 -2.88 -2.12 -25.59
N ASP A 87 -3.22 -2.09 -26.88
CA ASP A 87 -2.22 -2.22 -27.94
C ASP A 87 -1.43 -0.92 -28.13
N ALA A 88 -0.47 -0.94 -29.05
CA ALA A 88 0.37 0.20 -29.38
C ALA A 88 -0.42 1.38 -29.98
N ASP A 89 -1.58 1.12 -30.57
CA ASP A 89 -2.47 2.12 -31.17
C ASP A 89 -3.46 2.72 -30.15
N GLY A 90 -3.44 2.22 -28.90
CA GLY A 90 -4.30 2.66 -27.81
C GLY A 90 -5.66 1.97 -27.77
N ASN A 91 -5.88 0.91 -28.55
CA ASN A 91 -7.10 0.12 -28.47
C ASN A 91 -7.06 -0.79 -27.25
N LEU A 92 -8.18 -0.87 -26.53
CA LEU A 92 -8.33 -1.77 -25.40
C LEU A 92 -8.42 -3.23 -25.88
N ILE A 93 -7.45 -4.05 -25.49
CA ILE A 93 -7.44 -5.48 -25.78
C ILE A 93 -8.25 -6.26 -24.74
N VAL A 94 -8.08 -5.94 -23.45
CA VAL A 94 -8.77 -6.60 -22.36
C VAL A 94 -8.88 -5.69 -21.14
N ASP A 95 -10.00 -5.81 -20.44
CA ASP A 95 -10.24 -5.25 -19.11
C ASP A 95 -10.62 -6.40 -18.18
N SER A 96 -9.79 -6.68 -17.17
CA SER A 96 -10.01 -7.82 -16.27
C SER A 96 -11.33 -7.68 -15.50
N LEU A 97 -11.79 -6.45 -15.24
CA LEU A 97 -13.02 -6.19 -14.48
C LEU A 97 -14.28 -6.56 -15.27
N ARG A 98 -14.25 -6.48 -16.60
CA ARG A 98 -15.39 -6.83 -17.46
C ARG A 98 -15.57 -8.33 -17.68
N GLY A 99 -14.53 -9.13 -17.46
CA GLY A 99 -14.64 -10.59 -17.56
C GLY A 99 -14.75 -11.30 -16.20
N MET A 100 -14.81 -10.54 -15.10
CA MET A 100 -15.18 -11.02 -13.76
C MET A 100 -16.69 -10.93 -13.48
N MET A 101 -17.42 -10.18 -14.31
CA MET A 101 -18.89 -10.16 -14.35
C MET A 101 -19.40 -11.35 -15.17
#